data_AF-B0JK66-F1
#
_entry.id   AF-B0JK66-F1
#
_cell.length_a   1.000
_cell.length_b   1.000
_cell.length_c   1.000
_cell.angle_alpha   90.00
_cell.angle_beta   90.00
_cell.angle_gamma   90.00
#
_symmetry.space_group_name_H-M   'P 1'
#
loop_
_entity.id
_entity.type
_entity.pdbx_description
1 polymer ?
#
loop_
_entity_poly.entity_id
_entity_poly.type
_entity_poly.pdbx_seq_one_letter_code
_entity_poly.pdbx_strand_id
1 'polypeptide(L)'
;MPPRWPRQPDRKNDPAFRRLDDRMNFAVHVAGFLAINSGLWFFHIIKFSDWTWLNLFTGIWAILLVGHLIYIAAIANYSVTSHG
;
A
#
# COMPACT_ATOMS: atom_id res chain seq x y z
N MET A 1 0.71 15.02 -16.32
CA MET A 1 1.68 14.43 -17.27
C MET A 1 2.51 13.39 -16.51
N PRO A 2 2.82 12.22 -17.09
CA PRO A 2 3.75 11.29 -16.46
C PRO A 2 5.08 11.99 -16.19
N PRO A 3 5.70 11.87 -15.00
CA PRO A 3 7.02 12.41 -14.76
C PRO A 3 8.00 11.82 -15.78
N ARG A 4 8.82 12.69 -16.41
CA ARG A 4 9.86 12.26 -17.35
C ARG A 4 11.18 12.34 -16.62
N TRP A 5 11.91 11.22 -16.56
CA TRP A 5 13.22 11.18 -15.94
C TRP A 5 14.32 11.38 -16.98
N PRO A 6 15.33 12.24 -16.72
CA PRO A 6 16.46 12.46 -17.64
C PRO A 6 17.37 11.23 -17.80
N ARG A 7 17.41 10.39 -16.78
CA ARG A 7 18.16 9.13 -16.71
C ARG A 7 17.31 8.06 -16.04
N GLN A 8 17.75 6.81 -16.03
CA GLN A 8 17.09 5.79 -15.22
C GLN A 8 17.09 6.24 -13.73
N PRO A 9 15.92 6.36 -13.10
CA PRO A 9 15.84 6.79 -11.71
C PRO A 9 16.34 5.69 -10.78
N ASP A 10 17.00 6.12 -9.71
CA ASP A 10 17.53 5.26 -8.65
C ASP A 10 16.86 5.62 -7.32
N ARG A 11 16.43 4.60 -6.58
CA ARG A 11 15.69 4.75 -5.32
C ARG A 11 16.52 5.40 -4.21
N LYS A 12 17.85 5.25 -4.24
CA LYS A 12 18.74 5.88 -3.23
C LYS A 12 18.93 7.37 -3.48
N ASN A 13 19.14 7.73 -4.74
CA ASN A 13 19.58 9.07 -5.12
C ASN A 13 18.43 10.00 -5.54
N ASP A 14 17.24 9.46 -5.87
CA ASP A 14 16.11 10.24 -6.39
C ASP A 14 14.90 10.22 -5.42
N PRO A 15 14.75 11.20 -4.51
CA PRO A 15 13.66 11.23 -3.53
C PRO A 15 12.26 11.31 -4.16
N ALA A 16 12.14 11.97 -5.33
CA ALA A 16 10.90 12.05 -6.08
C ALA A 16 10.47 10.69 -6.64
N PHE A 17 11.43 9.87 -7.09
CA PHE A 17 11.17 8.51 -7.54
C PHE A 17 10.76 7.63 -6.35
N ARG A 18 11.50 7.69 -5.23
CA ARG A 18 11.16 6.95 -4.01
C ARG A 18 9.74 7.25 -3.52
N ARG A 19 9.34 8.53 -3.50
CA ARG A 19 7.98 8.94 -3.11
C ARG A 19 6.90 8.36 -4.03
N LEU A 20 7.13 8.35 -5.33
CA LEU A 20 6.18 7.78 -6.28
C LEU A 20 6.08 6.26 -6.10
N ASP A 21 7.23 5.59 -6.00
CA ASP A 21 7.33 4.14 -5.84
C ASP A 21 6.62 3.67 -4.56
N ASP A 22 6.83 4.34 -3.42
CA ASP A 22 6.15 4.04 -2.17
C ASP A 22 4.62 4.17 -2.28
N ARG A 23 4.12 5.20 -2.98
CA ARG A 23 2.67 5.40 -3.21
C ARG A 23 2.08 4.36 -4.15
N MET A 24 2.79 3.99 -5.20
CA MET A 24 2.36 2.94 -6.12
C MET A 24 2.33 1.58 -5.42
N ASN A 25 3.36 1.27 -4.63
CA ASN A 25 3.39 0.07 -3.80
C ASN A 25 2.21 0.04 -2.82
N PHE A 26 1.92 1.15 -2.13
CA PHE A 26 0.75 1.27 -1.28
C PHE A 26 -0.56 1.04 -2.05
N ALA A 27 -0.72 1.63 -3.23
CA ALA A 27 -1.92 1.45 -4.07
C ALA A 27 -2.12 -0.03 -4.47
N VAL A 28 -1.05 -0.77 -4.77
CA VAL A 28 -1.11 -2.22 -5.06
C VAL A 28 -1.59 -3.01 -3.84
N HIS A 29 -1.11 -2.66 -2.64
CA HIS A 29 -1.58 -3.31 -1.41
C HIS A 29 -3.06 -3.03 -1.14
N VAL A 30 -3.52 -1.79 -1.38
CA VAL A 30 -4.94 -1.43 -1.28
C VAL A 30 -5.78 -2.23 -2.29
N ALA A 31 -5.33 -2.33 -3.54
CA ALA A 31 -6.03 -3.10 -4.56
C ALA A 31 -6.14 -4.59 -4.18
N GLY A 32 -5.04 -5.19 -3.68
CA GLY A 32 -5.03 -6.57 -3.20
C GLY A 32 -5.97 -6.78 -2.00
N PHE A 33 -5.94 -5.87 -1.03
CA PHE A 33 -6.86 -5.88 0.11
C PHE A 33 -8.32 -5.84 -0.35
N LEU A 34 -8.67 -4.91 -1.24
CA LEU A 34 -10.05 -4.78 -1.74
C LEU A 34 -10.49 -6.02 -2.52
N ALA A 35 -9.66 -6.53 -3.42
CA ALA A 35 -9.99 -7.69 -4.24
C ALA A 35 -10.22 -8.94 -3.38
N ILE A 36 -9.32 -9.21 -2.43
CA ILE A 36 -9.40 -10.42 -1.59
C ILE A 36 -10.52 -10.31 -0.57
N ASN A 37 -10.63 -9.18 0.15
CA ASN A 37 -11.67 -9.03 1.17
C ASN A 37 -13.06 -8.97 0.55
N SER A 38 -13.24 -8.29 -0.60
CA SER A 38 -14.55 -8.29 -1.28
C SER A 38 -14.97 -9.70 -1.71
N GLY A 39 -14.06 -10.51 -2.26
CA GLY A 39 -14.32 -11.91 -2.59
C GLY A 39 -14.69 -12.75 -1.37
N LEU A 40 -13.91 -12.69 -0.30
CA LEU A 40 -14.18 -13.45 0.93
C LEU A 40 -15.53 -13.08 1.55
N TRP A 41 -15.82 -11.78 1.67
CA TRP A 41 -17.09 -11.30 2.23
C TRP A 41 -18.28 -11.63 1.34
N PHE A 42 -18.12 -11.61 0.01
CA PHE A 42 -19.16 -12.08 -0.92
C PHE A 42 -19.54 -13.54 -0.67
N PHE A 43 -18.56 -14.44 -0.57
CA PHE A 43 -18.83 -15.86 -0.30
C PHE A 43 -19.36 -16.11 1.11
N HIS A 44 -18.89 -15.35 2.10
CA HIS A 44 -19.40 -15.40 3.48
C HIS A 44 -20.91 -15.15 3.53
N ILE A 45 -21.39 -14.15 2.78
CA ILE A 45 -22.82 -13.81 2.67
C ILE A 45 -23.60 -14.93 1.97
N ILE A 46 -23.11 -15.44 0.84
CA ILE A 46 -23.81 -16.50 0.08
C ILE A 46 -23.92 -17.80 0.87
N LYS A 47 -22.88 -18.17 1.62
CA LYS A 47 -22.83 -19.43 2.35
C LYS A 47 -23.45 -19.36 3.74
N PHE A 48 -23.92 -18.18 4.19
CA PHE A 48 -24.38 -17.96 5.57
C PHE A 48 -23.43 -18.59 6.60
N SER A 49 -22.12 -18.42 6.39
CA SER A 49 -21.10 -19.05 7.22
C SER A 49 -20.73 -18.16 8.39
N ASP A 50 -20.50 -18.73 9.56
CA ASP A 50 -20.07 -17.98 10.76
C ASP A 50 -18.54 -17.92 10.87
N TRP A 51 -17.87 -17.28 9.90
CA TRP A 51 -16.40 -17.19 9.92
C TRP A 51 -15.94 -16.07 10.84
N THR A 52 -15.88 -16.36 12.14
CA THR A 52 -15.41 -15.43 13.17
C THR A 52 -13.99 -14.91 12.91
N TRP A 53 -13.14 -15.72 12.26
CA TRP A 53 -11.78 -15.34 11.87
C TRP A 53 -11.74 -14.26 10.79
N LEU A 54 -12.79 -14.11 9.97
CA LEU A 54 -12.81 -13.19 8.84
C LEU A 54 -12.74 -11.72 9.30
N ASN A 55 -13.42 -11.40 10.40
CA ASN A 55 -13.36 -10.08 11.02
C ASN A 55 -11.92 -9.73 11.47
N LEU A 56 -11.25 -10.67 12.14
CA LEU A 56 -9.86 -10.46 12.57
C LEU A 56 -8.91 -10.34 11.38
N PHE A 57 -9.09 -11.18 10.36
CA PHE A 57 -8.28 -11.14 9.14
C PHE A 57 -8.39 -9.79 8.41
N THR A 58 -9.63 -9.35 8.12
CA THR A 58 -9.87 -8.05 7.48
C THR A 58 -9.38 -6.90 8.37
N GLY A 59 -9.63 -6.97 9.68
CA GLY A 59 -9.25 -5.94 10.64
C GLY A 59 -7.73 -5.75 10.77
N ILE A 60 -6.97 -6.83 10.96
CA ILE A 60 -5.50 -6.78 11.06
C ILE A 60 -4.90 -6.25 9.76
N TRP A 61 -5.38 -6.72 8.61
CA TRP A 61 -4.87 -6.25 7.32
C TRP A 61 -5.20 -4.75 7.09
N ALA A 62 -6.40 -4.30 7.47
CA ALA A 62 -6.75 -2.88 7.42
C ALA A 62 -5.82 -2.03 8.31
N ILE A 63 -5.49 -2.50 9.53
CA ILE A 63 -4.54 -1.84 10.42
C ILE A 63 -3.15 -1.74 9.75
N LEU A 64 -2.68 -2.80 9.09
CA LEU A 64 -1.40 -2.77 8.37
C LEU A 64 -1.41 -1.76 7.22
N LEU A 65 -2.52 -1.65 6.47
CA LEU A 65 -2.67 -0.61 5.44
C LEU A 65 -2.64 0.79 6.03
N VAL A 66 -3.35 1.03 7.13
CA VAL A 66 -3.31 2.32 7.82
C VAL A 66 -1.89 2.63 8.30
N GLY A 67 -1.20 1.65 8.89
CA GLY A 67 0.21 1.79 9.28
C GLY A 67 1.11 2.14 8.10
N HIS A 68 0.95 1.48 6.96
CA HIS A 68 1.68 1.78 5.73
C HIS A 68 1.38 3.20 5.21
N LEU A 69 0.11 3.62 5.23
CA LEU A 69 -0.29 4.98 4.85
C LEU A 69 0.35 6.04 5.76
N ILE A 70 0.30 5.85 7.08
CA ILE A 70 0.94 6.75 8.05
C ILE A 70 2.44 6.82 7.80
N TYR A 71 3.08 5.68 7.55
CA TYR A 71 4.50 5.63 7.24
C TYR A 71 4.85 6.49 6.03
N ILE A 72 4.19 6.31 4.88
CA ILE A 72 4.51 7.06 3.66
C ILE A 72 4.08 8.54 3.73
N ALA A 73 3.07 8.89 4.53
CA ALA A 73 2.52 10.24 4.60
C ALA A 73 3.22 11.12 5.65
N ALA A 74 3.58 10.56 6.80
CA ALA A 74 4.05 11.32 7.96
C ALA A 74 5.49 10.99 8.39
N ILE A 75 5.96 9.75 8.16
CA ILE A 75 7.26 9.29 8.69
C ILE A 75 8.34 9.31 7.61
N ALA A 76 7.99 8.93 6.38
CA ALA A 76 8.94 8.80 5.29
C ALA A 76 9.56 10.17 4.94
N ASN A 77 10.87 10.28 5.17
CA ASN A 77 11.60 11.48 4.83
C ASN A 77 12.01 11.45 3.34
N TYR A 78 11.54 12.42 2.57
CA TYR A 78 11.86 12.59 1.15
C TYR A 78 12.72 13.83 0.87
N SER A 79 13.26 14.49 1.90
CA SER A 79 14.09 15.69 1.74
C SER A 79 15.58 15.39 1.52
N VAL A 80 16.02 14.15 1.78
CA VAL A 80 17.44 13.76 1.71
C VAL A 80 17.77 13.21 0.34
N THR A 81 18.48 14.01 -0.46
CA THR A 81 19.24 13.54 -1.62
C THR A 81 20.54 12.94 -1.08
N SER A 82 20.70 11.61 -1.14
CA SER A 82 21.99 10.99 -0.80
C SER A 82 22.99 11.36 -1.89
N HIS A 83 23.87 12.33 -1.64
CA HIS A 83 25.09 12.46 -2.44
C HIS A 83 26.10 11.47 -1.85
N GLY A 84 26.18 10.28 -2.45
CA GLY A 84 27.11 9.21 -2.05
C GLY A 84 27.13 8.11 -3.08
#